data_AF-A0A2M7FLQ4-F1
#
_entry.id   AF-A0A2M7FLQ4-F1
#
_cell.length_a   1.000
_cell.length_b   1.000
_cell.length_c   1.000
_cell.angle_alpha   90.00
_cell.angle_beta   90.00
_cell.angle_gamma   90.00
#
_symmetry.space_group_name_H-M   'P 1'
#
loop_
_entity.id
_entity.type
_entity.pdbx_description
1 polymer ?
#
loop_
_entity_poly.entity_id
_entity_poly.type
_entity_poly.pdbx_seq_one_letter_code
_entity_poly.pdbx_strand_id
1 'polypeptide(L)' 'APILVNSSRAILYASDGDDFATAARVEAIKTRDLLNAGCRPAQR' A
#
# COMPACT_ATOMS: atom_id res chain seq x y z
N ALA A 1 14.55 -12.87 1.13
CA ALA A 1 14.59 -11.50 0.57
C ALA A 1 13.19 -10.88 0.69
N PRO A 2 13.05 -9.56 0.92
CA PRO A 2 11.74 -8.91 0.98
C PRO A 2 11.03 -9.01 -0.38
N ILE A 3 9.70 -9.16 -0.36
CA ILE A 3 8.88 -9.13 -1.57
C ILE A 3 8.50 -7.67 -1.86
N LEU A 4 8.72 -7.21 -3.09
CA LEU A 4 8.24 -5.91 -3.55
C LEU A 4 6.91 -6.07 -4.29
N VAL A 5 5.94 -5.23 -3.94
CA VAL A 5 4.60 -5.21 -4.55
C VAL A 5 4.34 -3.83 -5.15
N ASN A 6 3.86 -3.79 -6.39
CA ASN A 6 3.44 -2.56 -7.06
C ASN A 6 1.94 -2.30 -6.85
N SER A 7 1.58 -1.05 -6.56
CA SER A 7 0.19 -0.60 -6.40
C SER A 7 -0.06 0.74 -7.11
N SER A 8 0.23 0.82 -8.41
CA SER A 8 0.24 2.09 -9.14
C SER A 8 -1.08 2.88 -9.08
N ARG A 9 -2.22 2.27 -9.44
CA ARG A 9 -3.50 3.01 -9.50
C ARG A 9 -4.00 3.47 -8.13
N ALA A 10 -3.84 2.65 -7.09
CA ALA A 10 -4.29 3.02 -5.75
C ALA A 10 -3.53 4.25 -5.23
N ILE A 11 -2.24 4.36 -5.58
CA ILE A 11 -1.41 5.50 -5.21
C ILE A 11 -1.72 6.71 -6.08
N LEU A 12 -1.76 6.55 -7.41
CA LEU A 12 -1.98 7.65 -8.35
C LEU A 12 -3.35 8.31 -8.21
N TYR A 13 -4.34 7.58 -7.70
CA TYR A 13 -5.72 8.06 -7.53
C TYR A 13 -6.14 8.14 -6.06
N ALA A 14 -5.17 8.22 -5.13
CA ALA A 14 -5.47 8.37 -3.71
C ALA A 14 -6.15 9.72 -3.39
N SER A 15 -5.88 10.75 -4.20
CA SER A 15 -6.58 12.03 -4.18
C SER A 15 -6.48 12.71 -5.55
N ASP A 16 -7.42 13.59 -5.84
CA ASP A 16 -7.47 14.50 -6.97
C ASP A 16 -7.13 15.97 -6.61
N GLY A 17 -6.74 16.24 -5.36
CA GLY A 17 -6.45 17.57 -4.84
C GLY A 17 -5.02 17.79 -4.31
N ASP A 18 -4.81 18.95 -3.68
CA ASP A 18 -3.50 19.39 -3.16
C ASP A 18 -2.93 18.48 -2.05
N ASP A 19 -3.75 17.60 -1.49
CA ASP A 19 -3.37 16.64 -0.45
C ASP A 19 -2.84 15.30 -1.01
N PHE A 20 -2.65 15.18 -2.33
CA PHE A 20 -2.16 13.97 -3.00
C PHE A 20 -0.99 13.29 -2.29
N ALA A 21 0.05 14.04 -1.89
CA ALA A 21 1.22 13.45 -1.23
C ALA A 21 0.87 12.76 0.10
N THR A 22 -0.05 13.36 0.86
CA THR A 22 -0.54 12.81 2.13
C THR A 22 -1.44 11.60 1.87
N ALA A 23 -2.39 11.71 0.93
CA ALA A 23 -3.30 10.63 0.57
C ALA A 23 -2.56 9.40 0.01
N ALA A 24 -1.60 9.62 -0.91
CA ALA A 24 -0.75 8.59 -1.48
C ALA A 24 0.05 7.85 -0.40
N ARG A 25 0.59 8.58 0.60
CA ARG A 25 1.30 7.96 1.73
C ARG A 25 0.39 7.09 2.58
N VAL A 26 -0.84 7.55 2.86
CA VAL A 26 -1.82 6.78 3.62
C VAL A 26 -2.19 5.50 2.89
N GLU A 27 -2.47 5.56 1.58
CA GLU A 27 -2.81 4.38 0.79
C GLU A 27 -1.63 3.39 0.66
N ALA A 28 -0.39 3.87 0.58
CA ALA A 28 0.80 3.00 0.61
C ALA A 28 0.93 2.25 1.95
N ILE A 29 0.77 2.94 3.07
CA ILE A 29 0.83 2.34 4.42
C ILE A 29 -0.28 1.31 4.59
N LYS A 30 -1.52 1.67 4.23
CA LYS A 30 -2.67 0.77 4.27
C LYS A 30 -2.45 -0.49 3.43
N THR A 31 -1.93 -0.35 2.21
CA THR A 31 -1.61 -1.50 1.34
C THR A 31 -0.56 -2.41 1.99
N ARG A 32 0.52 -1.83 2.55
CA ARG A 32 1.54 -2.59 3.29
C ARG A 32 0.94 -3.34 4.47
N ASP A 33 0.09 -2.67 5.26
CA ASP A 33 -0.49 -3.25 6.47
C ASP A 33 -1.47 -4.38 6.13
N LEU A 34 -2.27 -4.23 5.07
CA LEU A 34 -3.12 -5.30 4.53
C LEU A 34 -2.29 -6.52 4.09
N LEU A 35 -1.20 -6.29 3.36
CA LEU A 35 -0.29 -7.34 2.94
C LEU A 35 0.35 -8.03 4.14
N ASN A 36 0.80 -7.29 5.15
CA ASN A 36 1.37 -7.87 6.37
C ASN A 36 0.33 -8.65 7.19
N ALA A 37 -0.93 -8.19 7.25
CA ALA A 37 -2.00 -8.87 7.96
C ALA A 37 -2.42 -10.18 7.29
N GLY A 38 -2.44 -10.22 5.95
CA GLY A 38 -2.71 -11.43 5.17
C GLY A 38 -1.49 -12.35 5.04
N CYS A 39 -0.29 -11.76 4.99
CA CYS A 39 1.00 -12.45 4.98
C CYS A 39 1.39 -12.81 6.42
N ARG A 40 0.58 -13.66 7.07
CA ARG A 40 1.18 -14.63 7.99
C ARG A 40 2.16 -15.47 7.16
N PRO A 41 3.38 -15.77 7.63
CA PRO A 41 4.20 -16.77 6.95
C PRO A 41 3.30 -17.98 6.75
N ALA A 42 3.22 -18.47 5.51
CA ALA A 42 2.44 -19.66 5.20
C ALA A 42 2.80 -20.70 6.26
N GLN A 43 1.84 -21.07 7.09
CA GLN A 43 2.01 -22.13 8.07
C GLN A 43 2.33 -23.39 7.27
N ARG A 44 3.62 -23.67 7.16
CA ARG A 44 4.20 -24.92 6.70
C ARG A 44 4.96 -25.49 7.88
#